data_AF-A0A919IRX1-F1
#
_entry.id   AF-A0A919IRX1-F1
#
_cell.length_a   1.000
_cell.length_b   1.000
_cell.length_c   1.000
_cell.angle_alpha   90.00
_cell.angle_beta   90.00
_cell.angle_gamma   90.00
#
_symmetry.space_group_name_H-M   'P 1'
#
loop_
_entity.id
_entity.type
_entity.pdbx_description
1 polymer ?
#
loop_
_entity_poly.entity_id
_entity_poly.type
_entity_poly.pdbx_seq_one_letter_code
_entity_poly.pdbx_strand_id
1 'polypeptide(L)' 'MVGDDRTTDILMACEADVTSGQVRTGKYADQCNCDDLPAPTHVIDSVADLPALLAAS' A
#
# COMPACT_ATOMS: atom_id res chain seq x y z
N MET A 1 -1.69 6.26 4.63
CA MET A 1 -2.63 5.13 4.71
C MET A 1 -1.87 3.83 4.47
N VAL A 2 -2.17 2.75 5.20
CA VAL A 2 -1.48 1.45 5.03
C VAL A 2 -2.52 0.34 5.00
N GLY A 3 -2.42 -0.57 4.04
CA GLY A 3 -3.40 -1.65 3.85
C GLY A 3 -2.96 -2.67 2.78
N ASP A 4 -3.74 -3.71 2.57
CA ASP A 4 -3.45 -4.77 1.58
C ASP A 4 -4.27 -4.64 0.29
N ASP A 5 -5.34 -3.84 0.29
CA ASP A 5 -6.29 -3.73 -0.82
C ASP A 5 -6.08 -2.46 -1.65
N ARG A 6 -5.77 -2.61 -2.93
CA ARG A 6 -5.62 -1.49 -3.88
C ARG A 6 -6.94 -0.83 -4.27
N THR A 7 -8.06 -1.56 -4.18
CA THR A 7 -9.39 -1.06 -4.57
C THR A 7 -10.01 -0.16 -3.51
N THR A 8 -9.59 -0.30 -2.24
CA THR A 8 -10.07 0.52 -1.14
C THR A 8 -8.94 1.34 -0.54
N ASP A 9 -7.88 0.69 -0.05
CA ASP A 9 -6.89 1.37 0.77
C ASP A 9 -6.02 2.28 -0.07
N ILE A 10 -5.49 1.76 -1.17
CA ILE A 10 -4.62 2.56 -2.03
C ILE A 10 -5.44 3.60 -2.80
N LEU A 11 -6.66 3.23 -3.25
CA LEU A 11 -7.58 4.17 -3.88
C LEU A 11 -7.91 5.36 -2.97
N MET A 12 -8.32 5.12 -1.72
CA MET A 12 -8.64 6.18 -0.78
C MET A 12 -7.44 7.07 -0.46
N ALA A 13 -6.24 6.49 -0.39
CA ALA A 13 -5.02 7.26 -0.17
C ALA A 13 -4.69 8.20 -1.33
N CYS A 14 -4.87 7.74 -2.58
CA CYS A 14 -4.73 8.56 -3.77
C CYS A 14 -5.75 9.69 -3.81
N GLU A 15 -7.04 9.40 -3.57
CA GLU A 15 -8.12 10.40 -3.56
C GLU A 15 -7.94 11.46 -2.46
N ALA A 16 -7.33 11.08 -1.34
CA ALA A 16 -7.06 11.97 -0.22
C ALA A 16 -5.70 12.71 -0.33
N ASP A 17 -4.92 12.48 -1.39
CA ASP A 17 -3.57 13.02 -1.58
C ASP A 17 -2.63 12.73 -0.38
N VAL A 18 -2.65 11.49 0.11
CA VAL A 18 -1.79 11.04 1.22
C VAL A 18 -0.90 9.87 0.82
N THR A 19 0.29 9.78 1.45
CA THR A 19 1.24 8.67 1.26
C THR A 19 0.58 7.32 1.56
N SER A 20 0.75 6.37 0.64
CA SER A 20 0.18 5.02 0.74
C SER A 20 1.26 3.93 0.88
N GLY A 21 1.01 2.96 1.74
CA GLY A 21 1.85 1.77 1.90
C GLY A 21 1.05 0.50 1.70
N GLN A 22 1.37 -0.31 0.69
CA GLN A 22 0.76 -1.62 0.50
C GLN A 22 1.57 -2.71 1.20
N VAL A 23 0.94 -3.49 2.08
CA VAL A 23 1.60 -4.64 2.72
C VAL A 23 1.50 -5.88 1.84
N ARG A 24 2.53 -6.74 1.79
CA ARG A 24 2.53 -8.01 1.05
C ARG A 24 1.78 -9.14 1.78
N THR A 25 0.70 -8.80 2.45
CA THR A 25 -0.22 -9.74 3.08
C THR A 25 -1.58 -9.67 2.38
N GLY A 26 -2.47 -10.63 2.65
CA GLY A 26 -3.86 -10.57 2.17
C GLY A 26 -4.00 -10.42 0.65
N LYS A 27 -4.74 -9.41 0.19
CA LYS A 27 -5.10 -9.19 -1.23
C LYS A 27 -3.94 -8.79 -2.14
N TYR A 28 -2.74 -8.54 -1.58
CA TYR A 28 -1.56 -8.21 -2.36
C TYR A 28 -1.28 -9.23 -3.48
N ALA A 29 -1.37 -10.53 -3.19
CA ALA A 29 -1.04 -11.58 -4.15
C ALA A 29 -1.94 -11.56 -5.38
N ASP A 30 -3.22 -11.22 -5.20
CA ASP A 30 -4.20 -11.15 -6.28
C ASP A 30 -4.06 -9.86 -7.11
N GLN A 31 -3.56 -8.80 -6.49
CA GLN A 31 -3.59 -7.45 -7.05
C GLN A 31 -2.21 -6.91 -7.50
N CYS A 32 -1.11 -7.62 -7.22
CA CYS A 32 0.24 -7.13 -7.48
C CYS A 32 0.56 -6.94 -8.97
N ASN A 33 -0.10 -7.69 -9.86
CA ASN A 33 0.07 -7.60 -11.32
C ASN A 33 -1.13 -6.92 -12.01
N CYS A 34 -1.98 -6.23 -11.24
CA CYS A 34 -3.16 -5.54 -11.75
C CYS A 34 -2.77 -4.11 -12.16
N ASP A 35 -2.56 -3.88 -13.45
CA ASP A 35 -2.07 -2.60 -13.98
C ASP A 35 -3.13 -1.49 -13.99
N ASP A 36 -4.42 -1.85 -13.91
CA ASP A 36 -5.55 -0.92 -13.84
C ASP A 36 -5.87 -0.41 -12.42
N LEU A 37 -5.23 -0.99 -11.40
CA LEU A 37 -5.41 -0.56 -10.01
C LEU A 37 -4.46 0.60 -9.64
N PRO A 38 -4.83 1.46 -8.68
CA PRO A 38 -3.95 2.53 -8.19
C PRO A 38 -2.62 1.97 -7.65
N ALA A 39 -1.50 2.62 -7.96
CA ALA A 39 -0.18 2.19 -7.49
C ALA A 39 0.10 2.77 -6.08
N PRO A 40 0.57 1.98 -5.11
CA PRO A 40 0.95 2.50 -3.80
C PRO A 40 2.27 3.28 -3.87
N THR A 41 2.47 4.22 -2.94
CA THR A 41 3.74 4.96 -2.81
C THR A 41 4.87 4.03 -2.36
N HIS A 42 4.56 3.12 -1.42
CA HIS A 42 5.50 2.15 -0.88
C HIS A 42 4.88 0.75 -0.87
N VAL A 43 5.73 -0.27 -1.01
CA VAL A 43 5.36 -1.67 -0.77
C VAL A 43 6.28 -2.22 0.31
N ILE A 44 5.71 -2.77 1.37
CA ILE A 44 6.43 -3.37 2.51
C ILE A 44 5.92 -4.78 2.78
N ASP A 45 6.70 -5.64 3.42
CA ASP A 45 6.31 -7.04 3.59
C ASP A 45 5.20 -7.19 4.64
N SER A 46 5.27 -6.41 5.72
CA SER A 46 4.28 -6.41 6.80
C SER A 46 4.11 -5.02 7.41
N VAL A 47 3.02 -4.81 8.15
CA VAL A 47 2.84 -3.63 9.00
C VAL A 47 3.97 -3.46 10.02
N ALA A 48 4.64 -4.56 10.39
CA ALA A 48 5.80 -4.54 11.28
C ALA A 48 6.99 -3.74 10.72
N ASP A 49 7.07 -3.54 9.39
CA ASP A 49 8.15 -2.80 8.73
C ASP A 49 7.87 -1.30 8.66
N LEU A 50 6.65 -0.86 9.00
CA LEU A 50 6.23 0.54 8.94
C LEU A 50 7.11 1.47 9.81
N PRO A 51 7.52 1.11 11.04
CA PRO A 51 8.40 1.97 11.83
C PRO A 51 9.74 2.26 11.15
N ALA A 52 10.32 1.27 10.45
CA ALA A 52 11.57 1.45 9.72
C ALA A 52 11.38 2.34 8.48
N LEU A 53 10.27 2.16 7.76
CA LEU A 53 9.90 3.01 6.63
C LEU A 53 9.77 4.48 7.04
N LEU A 54 9.04 4.76 8.13
CA LEU A 54 8.82 6.12 8.63
C LEU A 54 10.10 6.78 9.17
N ALA A 55 11.07 6.00 9.62
CA ALA A 55 12.36 6.52 10.06
C ALA A 55 13.29 6.88 8.88
N ALA A 56 13.03 6.35 7.69
CA ALA A 56 13.84 6.57 6.48
C ALA A 56 13.26 7.64 5.53
N SER A 57 12.03 8.09 5.78
CA SER A 57 11.27 9.07 4.98
C SER A 57 11.48 10.51 5.41
#